data_AF-A0A173T1D7-F1
#
_entry.id   AF-A0A173T1D7-F1
#
_cell.length_a   1.000
_cell.length_b   1.000
_cell.length_c   1.000
_cell.angle_alpha   90.00
_cell.angle_beta   90.00
_cell.angle_gamma   90.00
#
_symmetry.space_group_name_H-M   'P 1'
#
loop_
_entity.id
_entity.type
_entity.pdbx_description
1 polymer ?
#
loop_
_entity_poly.entity_id
_entity_poly.type
_entity_poly.pdbx_seq_one_letter_code
_entity_poly.pdbx_strand_id
1 'polypeptide(L)'
;MNSTALGAEKKENIIFISDAHEKFYYEKLKEVRYQDVYHKALCYCLGISDDTRRNIKSIYDFKTGCVKTECLQEGWQTSGSVKVVRMAFNLYCNGTPSVFDYEDMEEQIDECRNYTVEELFCCAYAPYFWQAVQIRYPEYARYNRELYALFGGAD
;
A
#
# COMPACT_ATOMS: atom_id res chain seq x y z
N MET A 1 -10.12 -0.91 40.34
CA MET A 1 -8.86 -0.81 39.58
C MET A 1 -8.57 -2.17 38.97
N ASN A 2 -8.31 -2.16 37.65
CA ASN A 2 -7.70 -3.17 36.77
C ASN A 2 -8.08 -4.65 36.96
N SER A 3 -8.66 -5.25 35.91
CA SER A 3 -7.88 -6.12 35.01
C SER A 3 -8.65 -6.56 33.77
N THR A 4 -7.99 -6.35 32.63
CA THR A 4 -7.92 -7.22 31.44
C THR A 4 -9.21 -7.58 30.69
N ALA A 5 -9.49 -6.79 29.65
CA ALA A 5 -10.03 -7.29 28.39
C ALA A 5 -9.36 -6.59 27.19
N LEU A 6 -8.01 -6.51 27.22
CA LEU A 6 -7.19 -6.46 26.01
C LEU A 6 -7.19 -7.88 25.43
N GLY A 7 -8.31 -8.26 24.80
CA GLY A 7 -8.58 -9.64 24.42
C GLY A 7 -9.15 -9.71 23.02
N ALA A 8 -8.29 -10.16 22.09
CA ALA A 8 -8.51 -10.35 20.67
C ALA A 8 -8.51 -9.06 19.84
N GLU A 9 -7.30 -8.56 19.51
CA GLU A 9 -7.08 -8.08 18.15
C GLU A 9 -7.57 -9.19 17.23
N LYS A 10 -8.77 -9.02 16.68
CA LYS A 10 -9.35 -9.91 15.69
C LYS A 10 -8.33 -9.93 14.57
N LYS A 11 -7.53 -11.00 14.49
CA LYS A 11 -6.53 -11.21 13.45
C LYS A 11 -7.25 -10.91 12.14
N GLU A 12 -7.01 -9.73 11.57
CA GLU A 12 -7.64 -9.39 10.31
C GLU A 12 -7.20 -10.48 9.36
N ASN A 13 -8.16 -11.14 8.71
CA ASN A 13 -7.86 -12.17 7.72
C ASN A 13 -7.30 -11.47 6.49
N ILE A 14 -6.06 -11.00 6.60
CA ILE A 14 -5.31 -10.39 5.51
C ILE A 14 -5.13 -11.48 4.45
N ILE A 15 -5.60 -11.19 3.24
CA ILE A 15 -5.50 -12.11 2.11
C ILE A 15 -4.15 -11.89 1.44
N PHE A 16 -3.30 -12.92 1.37
CA PHE A 16 -2.04 -12.87 0.64
C PHE A 16 -2.12 -13.66 -0.67
N ILE A 17 -1.43 -13.19 -1.71
CA ILE A 17 -1.35 -13.89 -3.02
C ILE A 17 -0.53 -15.18 -2.94
N SER A 18 0.38 -15.27 -1.98
CA SER A 18 1.26 -16.42 -1.75
C SER A 18 1.92 -16.34 -0.38
N ASP A 19 2.47 -17.48 0.08
CA ASP A 19 3.28 -17.55 1.30
C ASP A 19 4.51 -16.61 1.24
N ALA A 20 5.07 -16.40 0.06
CA ALA A 20 6.19 -15.48 -0.14
C ALA A 20 5.78 -14.02 0.13
N HIS A 21 4.56 -13.65 -0.25
CA HIS A 21 4.01 -12.33 0.07
C HIS A 21 3.78 -12.20 1.59
N GLU A 22 3.13 -13.16 2.24
CA GLU A 22 2.91 -13.14 3.68
C GLU A 22 4.22 -13.04 4.48
N LYS A 23 5.19 -13.89 4.14
CA LYS A 23 6.51 -13.90 4.77
C LYS A 23 7.20 -12.54 4.63
N PHE A 24 7.23 -12.01 3.40
CA PHE A 24 7.84 -10.71 3.13
C PHE A 24 7.20 -9.59 3.95
N TYR A 25 5.87 -9.57 4.04
CA TYR A 25 5.12 -8.55 4.78
C TYR A 25 5.56 -8.49 6.24
N TYR A 26 5.54 -9.63 6.94
CA TYR A 26 5.92 -9.68 8.35
C TYR A 26 7.42 -9.50 8.60
N GLU A 27 8.27 -9.86 7.64
CA GLU A 27 9.71 -9.60 7.71
C GLU A 27 10.00 -8.09 7.59
N LYS A 28 9.46 -7.43 6.55
CA LYS A 28 9.71 -6.00 6.30
C LYS A 28 9.06 -5.07 7.29
N LEU A 29 7.94 -5.48 7.89
CA LEU A 29 7.39 -4.76 9.02
C LEU A 29 8.40 -4.62 10.17
N LYS A 30 9.31 -5.57 10.41
CA LYS A 30 10.30 -5.44 11.49
C LYS A 30 11.39 -4.41 11.18
N GLU A 31 11.55 -4.03 9.91
CA GLU A 31 12.60 -3.12 9.42
C GLU A 31 12.11 -1.67 9.28
N VAL A 32 10.80 -1.44 9.21
CA VAL A 32 10.24 -0.08 9.10
C VAL A 32 10.30 0.70 10.41
N ARG A 33 10.34 2.02 10.29
CA ARG A 33 10.46 2.95 11.42
C ARG A 33 9.23 2.97 12.33
N TYR A 34 8.04 2.71 11.77
CA TYR A 34 6.77 2.75 12.48
C TYR A 34 5.87 1.58 12.08
N GLN A 35 5.07 1.08 13.02
CA GLN A 35 4.07 0.02 12.79
C GLN A 35 2.67 0.59 12.46
N ASP A 36 2.62 1.76 11.83
CA ASP A 36 1.36 2.43 11.50
C ASP A 36 0.72 1.89 10.21
N VAL A 37 -0.47 2.38 9.89
CA VAL A 37 -1.26 1.95 8.71
C VAL A 37 -0.59 2.29 7.38
N TYR A 38 0.29 3.30 7.34
CA TYR A 38 1.01 3.68 6.12
C TYR A 38 2.10 2.66 5.81
N HIS A 39 2.93 2.32 6.80
CA HIS A 39 4.02 1.36 6.63
C HIS A 39 3.48 -0.05 6.44
N LYS A 40 2.38 -0.42 7.10
CA LYS A 40 1.68 -1.67 6.85
C LYS A 40 1.19 -1.77 5.40
N ALA A 41 0.51 -0.75 4.89
CA ALA A 41 0.07 -0.73 3.50
C ALA A 41 1.25 -0.78 2.50
N LEU A 42 2.33 -0.06 2.79
CA LEU A 42 3.57 -0.07 1.99
C LEU A 42 4.18 -1.48 1.91
N CYS A 43 4.48 -2.10 3.05
CA CYS A 43 5.10 -3.42 3.11
C CYS A 43 4.20 -4.49 2.46
N TYR A 44 2.88 -4.37 2.66
CA TYR A 44 1.92 -5.28 2.06
C TYR A 44 1.92 -5.12 0.53
N CYS A 45 1.74 -3.91 -0.01
CA CYS A 45 1.76 -3.69 -1.46
C CYS A 45 3.04 -4.21 -2.10
N LEU A 46 4.21 -3.81 -1.59
CA LEU A 46 5.50 -4.23 -2.16
C LEU A 46 5.78 -5.73 -2.01
N GLY A 47 5.04 -6.41 -1.15
CA GLY A 47 5.09 -7.85 -1.01
C GLY A 47 4.34 -8.63 -2.09
N ILE A 48 3.47 -7.99 -2.88
CA ILE A 48 2.63 -8.67 -3.88
C ILE A 48 3.47 -9.27 -5.01
N SER A 49 4.35 -8.48 -5.62
CA SER A 49 5.16 -8.90 -6.77
C SER A 49 6.52 -9.46 -6.34
N ASP A 50 7.00 -10.49 -7.04
CA ASP A 50 8.34 -11.01 -6.82
C ASP A 50 9.44 -9.99 -7.17
N ASP A 51 9.21 -9.20 -8.22
CA ASP A 51 10.13 -8.16 -8.65
C ASP A 51 10.29 -7.08 -7.57
N THR A 52 9.20 -6.65 -6.94
CA THR A 52 9.25 -5.64 -5.89
C THR A 52 9.89 -6.17 -4.60
N ARG A 53 9.68 -7.46 -4.28
CA ARG A 53 10.36 -8.09 -3.13
C ARG A 53 11.88 -8.15 -3.33
N ARG A 54 12.34 -8.54 -4.52
CA ARG A 54 13.78 -8.63 -4.86
C ARG A 54 14.46 -7.26 -4.89
N ASN A 55 13.74 -6.23 -5.35
CA ASN A 55 14.27 -4.88 -5.54
C ASN A 55 13.84 -3.89 -4.45
N ILE A 56 13.43 -4.36 -3.28
CA ILE A 56 12.86 -3.51 -2.21
C ILE A 56 13.75 -2.33 -1.81
N LYS A 57 15.08 -2.51 -1.83
CA LYS A 57 16.05 -1.45 -1.49
C LYS A 57 16.18 -0.38 -2.58
N SER A 58 15.81 -0.70 -3.82
CA SER A 58 15.66 0.28 -4.90
C SER A 58 14.38 1.09 -4.76
N ILE A 59 13.34 0.54 -4.12
CA ILE A 59 12.02 1.17 -4.02
C ILE A 59 11.87 2.04 -2.76
N TYR A 60 12.43 1.58 -1.64
CA TYR A 60 12.24 2.20 -0.33
C TYR A 60 13.51 2.18 0.53
N ASP A 61 13.79 3.30 1.16
CA ASP A 61 14.85 3.43 2.16
C ASP A 61 14.27 3.26 3.57
N PHE A 62 14.53 2.10 4.19
CA PHE A 62 14.08 1.81 5.56
C PHE A 62 14.70 2.71 6.63
N LYS A 63 15.87 3.30 6.37
CA LYS A 63 16.55 4.19 7.32
C LYS A 63 15.91 5.57 7.31
N THR A 64 15.70 6.15 6.13
CA THR A 64 15.13 7.50 6.00
C THR A 64 13.61 7.50 5.95
N GLY A 65 12.98 6.38 5.59
CA GLY A 65 11.55 6.28 5.36
C GLY A 65 11.10 6.89 4.03
N CYS A 66 12.04 7.19 3.11
CA CYS A 66 11.73 7.77 1.81
C CYS A 66 11.48 6.69 0.75
N VAL A 67 10.49 6.94 -0.11
CA VAL A 67 10.34 6.24 -1.38
C VAL A 67 11.39 6.74 -2.37
N LYS A 68 11.75 5.89 -3.33
CA LYS A 68 12.72 6.15 -4.38
C LYS A 68 12.03 6.01 -5.72
N THR A 69 11.60 7.13 -6.29
CA THR A 69 10.75 7.17 -7.47
C THR A 69 11.49 6.76 -8.74
N GLU A 70 12.82 6.89 -8.74
CA GLU A 70 13.71 6.44 -9.81
C GLU A 70 13.56 4.94 -10.13
N CYS A 71 13.07 4.14 -9.17
CA CYS A 71 12.85 2.70 -9.36
C CYS A 71 11.82 2.39 -10.45
N LEU A 72 10.93 3.33 -10.80
CA LEU A 72 9.96 3.17 -11.88
C LEU A 72 10.63 3.13 -13.27
N GLN A 73 11.85 3.64 -13.40
CA GLN A 73 12.63 3.64 -14.64
C GLN A 73 13.68 2.51 -14.69
N GLU A 74 13.78 1.70 -13.63
CA GLU A 74 14.76 0.61 -13.58
C GLU A 74 14.34 -0.58 -14.47
N GLY A 75 15.32 -1.19 -15.15
CA GLY A 75 15.07 -2.22 -16.17
C GLY A 75 14.51 -3.56 -15.68
N TRP A 76 14.34 -3.74 -14.36
CA TRP A 76 13.68 -4.92 -13.80
C TRP A 76 12.15 -4.80 -13.78
N GLN A 77 11.62 -3.60 -14.04
CA GLN A 77 10.18 -3.35 -13.98
C GLN A 77 9.42 -4.11 -15.07
N THR A 78 8.27 -4.65 -14.67
CA THR A 78 7.24 -5.25 -15.52
C THR A 78 5.97 -4.43 -15.42
N SER A 79 5.02 -4.65 -16.33
CA SER A 79 3.69 -3.99 -16.27
C SER A 79 2.95 -4.26 -14.95
N GLY A 80 3.21 -5.40 -14.30
CA GLY A 80 2.65 -5.73 -12.99
C GLY A 80 3.37 -5.02 -11.85
N SER A 81 4.72 -5.01 -11.85
CA SER A 81 5.48 -4.41 -10.74
C SER A 81 5.36 -2.89 -10.70
N VAL A 82 5.26 -2.20 -11.84
CA VAL A 82 5.02 -0.73 -11.85
C VAL A 82 3.71 -0.37 -11.18
N LYS A 83 2.64 -1.15 -11.39
CA LYS A 83 1.33 -0.94 -10.74
C LYS A 83 1.45 -1.16 -9.23
N VAL A 84 2.20 -2.18 -8.80
CA VAL A 84 2.46 -2.44 -7.37
C VAL A 84 3.21 -1.28 -6.72
N VAL A 85 4.27 -0.77 -7.37
CA VAL A 85 5.05 0.36 -6.86
C VAL A 85 4.20 1.62 -6.75
N ARG A 86 3.46 1.99 -7.81
CA ARG A 86 2.58 3.16 -7.80
C ARG A 86 1.47 3.05 -6.75
N MET A 87 0.87 1.87 -6.59
CA MET A 87 -0.11 1.64 -5.52
C MET A 87 0.50 1.80 -4.12
N ALA A 88 1.72 1.28 -3.91
CA ALA A 88 2.44 1.42 -2.65
C ALA A 88 2.77 2.90 -2.35
N PHE A 89 3.27 3.63 -3.34
CA PHE A 89 3.55 5.07 -3.24
C PHE A 89 2.29 5.86 -2.92
N ASN A 90 1.17 5.54 -3.57
CA ASN A 90 -0.09 6.25 -3.35
C ASN A 90 -0.58 6.12 -1.92
N LEU A 91 -0.66 4.89 -1.40
CA LEU A 91 -1.15 4.65 -0.04
C LEU A 91 -0.18 5.16 1.05
N TYR A 92 1.13 5.10 0.79
CA TYR A 92 2.16 5.52 1.75
C TYR A 92 2.36 7.03 1.78
N CYS A 93 2.47 7.68 0.62
CA CYS A 93 2.71 9.13 0.51
C CYS A 93 1.42 9.96 0.49
N ASN A 94 0.25 9.33 0.37
CA ASN A 94 -1.03 10.00 0.15
C ASN A 94 -1.01 10.90 -1.10
N GLY A 95 -0.39 10.43 -2.17
CA GLY A 95 -0.16 11.23 -3.38
C GLY A 95 0.52 10.44 -4.50
N THR A 96 1.12 11.14 -5.44
CA THR A 96 1.74 10.57 -6.65
C THR A 96 3.18 11.06 -6.75
N PRO A 97 4.10 10.57 -5.89
CA PRO A 97 5.41 11.21 -5.68
C PRO A 97 6.28 11.25 -6.94
N SER A 98 6.15 10.28 -7.85
CA SER A 98 6.90 10.25 -9.12
C SER A 98 6.48 11.32 -10.12
N VAL A 99 5.33 11.97 -9.95
CA VAL A 99 4.93 13.10 -10.81
C VAL A 99 5.94 14.22 -10.72
N PHE A 100 6.58 14.42 -9.56
CA PHE A 100 7.58 15.47 -9.36
C PHE A 100 8.95 15.15 -9.96
N ASP A 101 9.13 13.98 -10.56
CA ASP A 101 10.35 13.64 -11.31
C ASP A 101 10.38 14.31 -12.70
N TYR A 102 9.24 14.82 -13.16
CA TYR A 102 9.07 15.40 -14.49
C TYR A 102 8.93 16.93 -14.40
N GLU A 103 9.59 17.65 -15.30
CA GLU A 103 9.50 19.12 -15.39
C GLU A 103 8.37 19.56 -16.35
N ASP A 104 8.10 18.77 -17.39
CA ASP A 104 7.09 19.06 -18.39
C ASP A 104 5.66 18.75 -17.87
N MET A 105 4.72 19.64 -18.18
CA MET A 105 3.35 19.54 -17.68
C MET A 105 2.59 18.35 -18.30
N GLU A 106 2.84 18.03 -19.57
CA GLU A 106 2.19 16.91 -20.24
C GLU A 106 2.70 15.58 -19.65
N GLU A 107 4.02 15.46 -19.42
CA GLU A 107 4.62 14.31 -18.74
C GLU A 107 4.11 14.13 -17.30
N GLN A 108 3.94 15.23 -16.55
CA GLN A 108 3.33 15.19 -15.21
C GLN A 108 1.89 14.69 -15.24
N ILE A 109 1.10 15.13 -16.23
CA ILE A 109 -0.28 14.68 -16.41
C ILE A 109 -0.29 13.18 -16.77
N ASP A 110 0.60 12.73 -17.64
CA ASP A 110 0.73 11.33 -18.03
C ASP A 110 1.14 10.45 -16.85
N GLU A 111 2.11 10.89 -16.04
CA GLU A 111 2.47 10.13 -14.84
C GLU A 111 1.32 10.10 -13.83
N CYS A 112 0.57 11.20 -13.66
CA CYS A 112 -0.59 11.23 -12.79
C CYS A 112 -1.69 10.24 -13.23
N ARG A 113 -1.91 10.08 -14.55
CA ARG A 113 -2.87 9.11 -15.11
C ARG A 113 -2.53 7.67 -14.72
N ASN A 114 -1.25 7.35 -14.56
CA ASN A 114 -0.80 6.01 -14.15
C ASN A 114 -1.19 5.63 -12.70
N TYR A 115 -1.70 6.57 -11.91
CA TYR A 115 -2.22 6.34 -10.56
C TYR A 115 -3.74 6.20 -10.50
N THR A 116 -4.43 6.29 -11.64
CA THR A 116 -5.88 6.15 -11.68
C THR A 116 -6.32 4.72 -11.34
N VAL A 117 -7.58 4.58 -10.92
CA VAL A 117 -8.17 3.27 -10.63
C VAL A 117 -8.12 2.36 -11.86
N GLU A 118 -8.39 2.89 -13.05
CA GLU A 118 -8.32 2.13 -14.30
C GLU A 118 -6.92 1.55 -14.50
N GLU A 119 -5.88 2.38 -14.42
CA GLU A 119 -4.50 1.94 -14.64
C GLU A 119 -4.02 0.96 -13.56
N LEU A 120 -4.29 1.24 -12.28
CA LEU A 120 -3.83 0.38 -11.19
C LEU A 120 -4.60 -0.94 -11.11
N PHE A 121 -5.93 -0.91 -11.19
CA PHE A 121 -6.78 -2.06 -10.92
C PHE A 121 -7.08 -2.93 -12.14
N CYS A 122 -6.74 -2.50 -13.36
CA CYS A 122 -6.79 -3.36 -14.54
C CYS A 122 -5.61 -4.36 -14.54
N CYS A 123 -5.58 -5.27 -13.56
CA CYS A 123 -4.62 -6.37 -13.46
C CYS A 123 -5.07 -7.45 -12.45
N ALA A 124 -4.40 -8.61 -12.45
CA ALA A 124 -4.67 -9.70 -11.52
C ALA A 124 -4.38 -9.36 -10.04
N TYR A 125 -3.70 -8.24 -9.77
CA TYR A 125 -3.39 -7.80 -8.41
C TYR A 125 -4.49 -7.00 -7.74
N ALA A 126 -5.56 -6.63 -8.46
CA ALA A 126 -6.68 -5.84 -7.94
C ALA A 126 -7.24 -6.32 -6.59
N PRO A 127 -7.50 -7.63 -6.36
CA PRO A 127 -7.97 -8.11 -5.05
C PRO A 127 -7.03 -7.77 -3.89
N TYR A 128 -5.72 -7.83 -4.15
CA TYR A 128 -4.71 -7.53 -3.14
C TYR A 128 -4.55 -6.02 -2.96
N PHE A 129 -4.74 -5.21 -4.01
CA PHE A 129 -4.82 -3.76 -3.85
C PHE A 129 -6.01 -3.33 -2.98
N TRP A 130 -7.16 -4.01 -3.07
CA TRP A 130 -8.26 -3.78 -2.12
C TRP A 130 -7.86 -4.09 -0.68
N GLN A 131 -7.17 -5.21 -0.46
CA GLN A 131 -6.65 -5.56 0.86
C GLN A 131 -5.66 -4.51 1.39
N ALA A 132 -4.83 -3.92 0.53
CA ALA A 132 -3.92 -2.84 0.91
C ALA A 132 -4.66 -1.57 1.33
N VAL A 133 -5.73 -1.20 0.61
CA VAL A 133 -6.61 -0.08 0.99
C VAL A 133 -7.26 -0.35 2.35
N GLN A 134 -7.74 -1.57 2.61
CA GLN A 134 -8.30 -1.92 3.91
C GLN A 134 -7.27 -1.81 5.04
N ILE A 135 -6.04 -2.26 4.83
CA ILE A 135 -4.94 -2.12 5.79
C ILE A 135 -4.62 -0.65 6.05
N ARG A 136 -4.70 0.19 5.02
CA ARG A 136 -4.44 1.63 5.11
C ARG A 136 -5.55 2.38 5.85
N TYR A 137 -6.79 1.91 5.73
CA TYR A 137 -8.01 2.55 6.24
C TYR A 137 -8.87 1.54 7.05
N PRO A 138 -8.33 0.93 8.12
CA PRO A 138 -9.00 -0.16 8.83
C PRO A 138 -10.33 0.26 9.45
N GLU A 139 -10.44 1.51 9.90
CA GLU A 139 -11.67 2.09 10.46
C GLU A 139 -12.80 2.23 9.42
N TYR A 140 -12.46 2.28 8.13
CA TYR A 140 -13.42 2.41 7.02
C TYR A 140 -13.59 1.11 6.22
N ALA A 141 -12.77 0.09 6.49
CA ALA A 141 -12.81 -1.20 5.79
C ALA A 141 -14.10 -2.00 6.09
N ARG A 142 -14.83 -1.64 7.15
CA ARG A 142 -16.12 -2.23 7.50
C ARG A 142 -17.11 -1.12 7.79
N TYR A 143 -18.26 -1.17 7.11
CA TYR A 143 -19.33 -0.23 7.37
C TYR A 143 -19.94 -0.47 8.75
N ASN A 144 -19.74 0.47 9.67
CA ASN A 144 -20.33 0.44 11.00
C ASN A 144 -21.64 1.23 11.01
N ARG A 145 -22.76 0.51 10.83
CA ARG A 145 -24.12 1.10 10.85
C ARG A 145 -24.44 1.84 12.13
N GLU A 146 -24.01 1.32 13.28
CA GLU A 146 -24.30 1.91 14.58
C GLU A 146 -23.55 3.24 14.76
N LEU A 147 -22.28 3.27 14.36
CA LEU A 147 -21.48 4.50 14.37
C LEU A 147 -22.01 5.52 13.36
N TYR A 148 -22.40 5.07 12.16
CA TYR A 148 -22.99 5.93 11.13
C TYR A 148 -24.30 6.56 11.62
N ALA A 149 -25.19 5.77 12.23
CA ALA A 149 -26.43 6.25 12.82
C ALA A 149 -26.18 7.21 14.00
N LEU A 150 -25.16 6.94 14.84
CA LEU A 150 -24.77 7.82 15.95
C LEU A 150 -24.36 9.21 15.47
N PHE A 151 -23.72 9.31 14.30
CA PHE A 151 -23.36 10.58 13.66
C PHE A 151 -24.49 11.19 12.82
N GLY A 152 -25.72 10.66 12.90
CA GLY A 152 -26.89 11.20 12.21
C GLY A 152 -27.02 10.76 10.75
N GLY A 153 -26.29 9.74 10.33
CA GLY A 153 -26.46 9.11 9.01
C GLY A 153 -27.83 8.45 8.88
N ALA A 154 -28.48 8.62 7.72
CA ALA A 154 -29.86 8.16 7.47
C ALA A 154 -29.99 7.17 6.29
N ASP A 155 -28.87 6.80 5.68
CA ASP A 155 -28.73 5.90 4.53
C ASP A 155 -29.06 4.42 4.85
#